data_AF-A0AA38RWC8-F1
#
_entry.id   AF-A0AA38RWC8-F1
#
_cell.length_a   1.000
_cell.length_b   1.000
_cell.length_c   1.000
_cell.angle_alpha   90.00
_cell.angle_beta   90.00
_cell.angle_gamma   90.00
#
_symmetry.space_group_name_H-M   'P 1'
#
loop_
_entity.id
_entity.type
_entity.pdbx_description
1 polymer ?
#
loop_
_entity_poly.entity_id
_entity_poly.type
_entity_poly.pdbx_seq_one_letter_code
_entity_poly.pdbx_strand_id
1 'polypeptide(L)'
;MASQALEPRAEYGRLAFDVFLVEKWDYAADHTTDKQQWEALARQYLALTPLQRFPFHREVEARHKTETYAVSPDLAARLFAPHQTAQERNLLALRASRDVHDAIWLRTCYDPSLADAYDALAEHVIPVSEPVIERPDGAFDDSALYQADDEEDGLSKFLLRVPELFDLSRCRTEKQFVEQERQASHAGDEDLNVEGFVYLVDRQALEEGVLKVCWVDTHGVCVWWNKIEPEGLLDLTGKWEATCSMAEVVSCAESEEKGAMLWP
;
A
#
# COMPACT_ATOMS: atom_id res chain seq x y z
N MET A 1 -7.71 19.56 4.38
CA MET A 1 -8.25 18.23 4.72
C MET A 1 -8.63 18.22 6.19
N ALA A 2 -9.81 17.71 6.55
CA ALA A 2 -10.14 17.51 7.96
C ALA A 2 -9.16 16.48 8.54
N SER A 3 -8.58 16.76 9.71
CA SER A 3 -7.71 15.80 10.39
C SER A 3 -8.55 14.57 10.75
N GLN A 4 -8.40 13.49 10.01
CA GLN A 4 -9.01 12.21 10.34
C GLN A 4 -8.48 11.76 11.70
N ALA A 5 -9.37 11.24 12.55
CA ALA A 5 -8.96 10.67 13.83
C ALA A 5 -8.30 9.30 13.58
N LEU A 6 -7.29 8.99 14.39
CA LEU A 6 -6.66 7.68 14.36
C LEU A 6 -7.62 6.64 14.96
N GLU A 7 -7.89 5.57 14.21
CA GLU A 7 -8.71 4.47 14.70
C GLU A 7 -7.99 3.73 15.84
N PRO A 8 -8.70 3.15 16.83
CA PRO A 8 -8.06 2.45 17.95
C PRO A 8 -7.11 1.32 17.52
N ARG A 9 -7.34 0.69 16.37
CA ARG A 9 -6.46 -0.35 15.81
C ARG A 9 -5.25 0.22 15.06
N ALA A 10 -5.30 1.49 14.67
CA ALA A 10 -4.25 2.21 13.98
C ALA A 10 -3.33 2.98 14.93
N GLU A 11 -3.57 2.94 16.25
CA GLU A 11 -2.70 3.60 17.24
C GLU A 11 -1.24 3.15 17.13
N TYR A 12 -0.33 4.05 17.50
CA TYR A 12 1.10 3.80 17.48
C TYR A 12 1.49 2.62 18.37
N GLY A 13 2.24 1.67 17.81
CA GLY A 13 2.64 0.43 18.47
C GLY A 13 1.72 -0.78 18.19
N ARG A 14 0.72 -0.62 17.32
CA ARG A 14 -0.26 -1.67 16.98
C ARG A 14 -0.07 -2.28 15.60
N LEU A 15 0.83 -1.73 14.79
CA LEU A 15 1.16 -2.24 13.48
C LEU A 15 2.44 -3.08 13.52
N ALA A 16 2.59 -4.07 12.62
CA ALA A 16 3.76 -4.95 12.63
C ALA A 16 5.04 -4.16 12.32
N PHE A 17 4.93 -3.20 11.40
CA PHE A 17 6.00 -2.26 11.13
C PHE A 17 6.36 -1.40 12.35
N ASP A 18 5.39 -1.03 13.22
CA ASP A 18 5.70 -0.27 14.44
C ASP A 18 6.61 -1.08 15.39
N VAL A 19 6.35 -2.38 15.53
CA VAL A 19 7.18 -3.28 16.36
C VAL A 19 8.58 -3.38 15.78
N PHE A 20 8.69 -3.60 14.47
CA PHE A 20 9.98 -3.63 13.76
C PHE A 20 10.75 -2.33 13.96
N LEU A 21 10.08 -1.19 13.79
CA LEU A 21 10.68 0.13 13.90
C LEU A 21 11.24 0.35 15.30
N VAL A 22 10.45 0.11 16.35
CA VAL A 22 10.88 0.29 17.75
C VAL A 22 12.08 -0.59 18.11
N GLU A 23 12.14 -1.81 17.57
CA GLU A 23 13.26 -2.73 17.80
C GLU A 23 14.54 -2.30 17.08
N LYS A 24 14.42 -1.78 15.85
CA LYS A 24 15.57 -1.46 14.98
C LYS A 24 16.01 -0.01 15.02
N TRP A 25 15.25 0.88 15.65
CA TRP A 25 15.58 2.30 15.73
C TRP A 25 16.89 2.53 16.50
N ASP A 26 17.81 3.30 15.93
CA ASP A 26 19.00 3.79 16.62
C ASP A 26 18.66 5.04 17.42
N TYR A 27 18.36 4.84 18.70
CA TYR A 27 18.03 5.90 19.65
C TYR A 27 19.20 6.83 19.98
N ALA A 28 20.44 6.42 19.70
CA ALA A 28 21.62 7.25 19.91
C ALA A 28 21.87 8.21 18.74
N ALA A 29 21.25 7.96 17.57
CA ALA A 29 21.36 8.82 16.40
C ALA A 29 20.68 10.19 16.61
N ASP A 30 21.23 11.19 15.92
CA ASP A 30 20.71 12.56 15.94
C ASP A 30 19.32 12.63 15.28
N HIS A 31 18.42 13.43 15.86
CA HIS A 31 17.04 13.59 15.39
C HIS A 31 16.95 14.12 13.94
N THR A 32 17.98 14.83 13.46
CA THR A 32 18.07 15.28 12.06
C THR A 32 18.17 14.13 11.06
N THR A 33 18.53 12.92 11.52
CA THR A 33 18.62 11.71 10.68
C THR A 33 17.37 10.83 10.75
N ASP A 34 16.37 11.18 11.57
CA ASP A 34 15.18 10.36 11.82
C ASP A 34 14.46 9.99 10.50
N LYS A 35 14.32 10.94 9.56
CA LYS A 35 13.72 10.67 8.23
C LYS A 35 14.52 9.63 7.43
N GLN A 36 15.84 9.75 7.40
CA GLN A 36 16.70 8.82 6.67
C GLN A 36 16.65 7.42 7.30
N GLN A 37 16.58 7.37 8.63
CA GLN A 37 16.45 6.13 9.37
C GLN A 37 15.11 5.46 9.12
N TRP A 38 14.01 6.22 9.13
CA TRP A 38 12.68 5.72 8.74
C TRP A 38 12.71 5.09 7.35
N GLU A 39 13.20 5.82 6.34
CA GLU A 39 13.24 5.34 4.96
C GLU A 39 14.12 4.08 4.83
N ALA A 40 15.26 4.03 5.51
CA ALA A 40 16.13 2.86 5.51
C ALA A 40 15.46 1.65 6.17
N LEU A 41 14.75 1.83 7.28
CA LEU A 41 14.04 0.76 7.97
C LEU A 41 12.79 0.30 7.21
N ALA A 42 12.05 1.21 6.57
CA ALA A 42 10.93 0.86 5.69
C ALA A 42 11.41 0.00 4.51
N ARG A 43 12.52 0.36 3.86
CA ARG A 43 13.14 -0.47 2.80
C ARG A 43 13.58 -1.83 3.32
N GLN A 44 14.20 -1.87 4.51
CA GLN A 44 14.59 -3.13 5.12
C GLN A 44 13.38 -4.03 5.40
N TYR A 45 12.28 -3.47 5.91
CA TYR A 45 11.04 -4.22 6.18
C TYR A 45 10.42 -4.78 4.91
N LEU A 46 10.32 -3.95 3.86
CA LEU A 46 9.84 -4.37 2.54
C LEU A 46 10.70 -5.50 1.95
N ALA A 47 12.01 -5.46 2.16
CA ALA A 47 12.92 -6.52 1.71
C ALA A 47 12.83 -7.82 2.53
N LEU A 48 12.17 -7.82 3.70
CA LEU A 48 11.96 -9.05 4.47
C LEU A 48 10.97 -9.98 3.76
N THR A 49 11.19 -11.29 3.86
CA THR A 49 10.19 -12.28 3.46
C THR A 49 9.02 -12.32 4.45
N PRO A 50 7.84 -12.82 4.06
CA PRO A 50 6.72 -13.00 4.98
C PRO A 50 7.09 -13.76 6.26
N LEU A 51 7.91 -14.81 6.16
CA LEU A 51 8.40 -15.55 7.33
C LEU A 51 9.30 -14.70 8.23
N GLN A 52 10.13 -13.84 7.65
CA GLN A 52 10.98 -12.92 8.41
C GLN A 52 10.17 -11.80 9.11
N ARG A 53 9.00 -11.43 8.57
CA ARG A 53 8.08 -10.47 9.19
C ARG A 53 7.20 -11.08 10.29
N PHE A 54 6.98 -12.40 10.24
CA PHE A 54 6.11 -13.13 11.18
C PHE A 54 6.35 -12.83 12.67
N PRO A 55 7.60 -12.70 13.18
CA PRO A 55 7.83 -12.37 14.59
C PRO A 55 7.17 -11.05 15.02
N PHE A 56 7.11 -10.04 14.15
CA PHE A 56 6.51 -8.74 14.44
C PHE A 56 4.97 -8.81 14.48
N HIS A 57 4.37 -9.56 13.55
CA HIS A 57 2.94 -9.86 13.57
C HIS A 57 2.52 -10.61 14.83
N ARG A 58 3.30 -11.64 15.22
CA ARG A 58 3.04 -12.41 16.44
C ARG A 58 3.13 -11.54 17.69
N GLU A 59 4.07 -10.61 17.73
CA GLU A 59 4.22 -9.66 18.82
C GLU A 59 3.02 -8.70 18.90
N VAL A 60 2.55 -8.17 17.76
CA VAL A 60 1.31 -7.38 17.67
C VAL A 60 0.11 -8.18 18.19
N GLU A 61 -0.04 -9.44 17.77
CA GLU A 61 -1.12 -10.32 18.24
C GLU A 61 -1.02 -10.60 19.76
N ALA A 62 0.18 -10.77 20.29
CA ALA A 62 0.40 -10.97 21.73
C ALA A 62 0.00 -9.71 22.51
N ARG A 63 0.46 -8.54 22.08
CA ARG A 63 0.04 -7.24 22.63
C ARG A 63 -1.47 -7.05 22.52
N HIS A 64 -2.08 -7.60 21.46
CA HIS A 64 -3.51 -7.56 21.29
C HIS A 64 -4.29 -8.23 22.42
N LYS A 65 -3.77 -9.36 22.89
CA LYS A 65 -4.37 -10.15 23.96
C LYS A 65 -4.12 -9.57 25.34
N THR A 66 -2.99 -8.89 25.54
CA THR A 66 -2.57 -8.36 26.85
C THR A 66 -2.93 -6.90 27.08
N GLU A 67 -3.47 -6.23 26.05
CA GLU A 67 -3.76 -4.79 26.04
C GLU A 67 -2.55 -3.87 26.29
N THR A 68 -1.34 -4.37 26.03
CA THR A 68 -0.08 -3.63 26.25
C THR A 68 0.43 -3.05 24.93
N TYR A 69 -0.16 -1.93 24.50
CA TYR A 69 0.18 -1.28 23.22
C TYR A 69 0.92 0.04 23.36
N ALA A 70 1.12 0.51 24.60
CA ALA A 70 1.53 1.87 24.84
C ALA A 70 2.99 2.10 24.44
N VAL A 71 3.18 2.57 23.21
CA VAL A 71 4.32 3.41 22.90
C VAL A 71 4.14 4.73 23.65
N SER A 72 5.20 5.24 24.27
CA SER A 72 5.12 6.53 24.96
C SER A 72 4.77 7.64 23.97
N PRO A 73 4.05 8.69 24.39
CA PRO A 73 3.71 9.82 23.52
C PRO A 73 4.94 10.46 22.86
N ASP A 74 6.05 10.56 23.59
CA ASP A 74 7.32 11.11 23.07
C ASP A 74 7.90 10.24 21.96
N LEU A 75 7.86 8.91 22.13
CA LEU A 75 8.32 7.99 21.11
C LEU A 75 7.40 8.03 19.89
N ALA A 76 6.09 8.13 20.10
CA ALA A 76 5.14 8.24 19.01
C ALA A 76 5.30 9.52 18.19
N ALA A 77 5.53 10.65 18.86
CA ALA A 77 5.77 11.94 18.24
C ALA A 77 7.07 12.00 17.44
N ARG A 78 8.09 11.22 17.83
CA ARG A 78 9.36 11.14 17.13
C ARG A 78 9.33 10.14 15.97
N LEU A 79 8.90 8.90 16.24
CA LEU A 79 9.11 7.78 15.32
C LEU A 79 8.01 7.65 14.26
N PHE A 80 6.77 8.00 14.57
CA PHE A 80 5.65 7.64 13.68
C PHE A 80 4.91 8.85 13.12
N ALA A 81 4.50 9.78 13.99
CA ALA A 81 3.69 10.94 13.59
C ALA A 81 4.28 11.78 12.44
N PRO A 82 5.61 11.97 12.33
CA PRO A 82 6.20 12.71 11.21
C PRO A 82 6.16 11.95 9.87
N HIS A 83 6.02 10.63 9.91
CA HIS A 83 6.22 9.76 8.74
C HIS A 83 4.95 9.09 8.24
N GLN A 84 3.89 9.06 9.05
CA GLN A 84 2.58 8.51 8.68
C GLN A 84 1.44 9.39 9.15
N THR A 85 0.50 9.65 8.25
CA THR A 85 -0.78 10.30 8.53
C THR A 85 -1.76 9.34 9.20
N ALA A 86 -2.82 9.88 9.81
CA ALA A 86 -3.90 9.06 10.35
C ALA A 86 -4.58 8.22 9.25
N GLN A 87 -4.76 8.77 8.04
CA GLN A 87 -5.34 8.07 6.90
C GLN A 87 -4.52 6.83 6.50
N GLU A 88 -3.20 6.98 6.36
CA GLU A 88 -2.29 5.89 6.04
C GLU A 88 -2.36 4.78 7.09
N ARG A 89 -2.35 5.14 8.37
CA ARG A 89 -2.41 4.14 9.46
C ARG A 89 -3.78 3.47 9.56
N ASN A 90 -4.86 4.21 9.33
CA ASN A 90 -6.21 3.65 9.32
C ASN A 90 -6.38 2.65 8.17
N LEU A 91 -5.80 2.93 6.99
CA LEU A 91 -5.75 1.97 5.88
C LEU A 91 -5.02 0.68 6.28
N LEU A 92 -3.84 0.80 6.89
CA LEU A 92 -3.05 -0.36 7.31
C LEU A 92 -3.81 -1.22 8.34
N ALA A 93 -4.41 -0.58 9.34
CA ALA A 93 -5.22 -1.28 10.34
C ALA A 93 -6.48 -1.95 9.75
N LEU A 94 -7.09 -1.32 8.74
CA LEU A 94 -8.22 -1.89 8.00
C LEU A 94 -7.78 -3.16 7.26
N ARG A 95 -6.69 -3.08 6.49
CA ARG A 95 -6.07 -4.18 5.73
C ARG A 95 -5.65 -5.35 6.61
N ALA A 96 -5.09 -5.08 7.78
CA ALA A 96 -4.74 -6.12 8.75
C ALA A 96 -5.96 -6.89 9.29
N SER A 97 -7.17 -6.32 9.18
CA SER A 97 -8.39 -6.86 9.81
C SER A 97 -9.45 -7.40 8.84
N ARG A 98 -9.30 -7.18 7.52
CA ARG A 98 -10.29 -7.58 6.50
C ARG A 98 -9.63 -8.44 5.43
N ASP A 99 -10.40 -9.40 4.90
CA ASP A 99 -10.07 -10.13 3.66
C ASP A 99 -10.35 -9.30 2.39
N VAL A 100 -10.69 -8.01 2.55
CA VAL A 100 -11.12 -7.13 1.46
C VAL A 100 -9.92 -6.35 0.94
N HIS A 101 -9.72 -6.44 -0.37
CA HIS A 101 -8.65 -5.77 -1.10
C HIS A 101 -9.20 -4.50 -1.75
N ASP A 102 -9.60 -3.51 -0.95
CA ASP A 102 -10.15 -2.26 -1.48
C ASP A 102 -9.18 -1.61 -2.47
N ALA A 103 -9.69 -0.95 -3.50
CA ALA A 103 -8.83 -0.22 -4.42
C ALA A 103 -8.11 0.94 -3.73
N ILE A 104 -6.81 1.11 -4.03
CA ILE A 104 -6.03 2.26 -3.55
C ILE A 104 -5.90 3.26 -4.68
N TRP A 105 -6.37 4.48 -4.48
CA TRP A 105 -6.18 5.58 -5.43
C TRP A 105 -5.02 6.47 -4.98
N LEU A 106 -3.95 6.54 -5.77
CA LEU A 106 -2.76 7.32 -5.49
C LEU A 106 -2.53 8.36 -6.58
N ARG A 107 -2.55 9.65 -6.22
CA ARG A 107 -2.20 10.73 -7.15
C ARG A 107 -0.77 11.19 -6.90
N THR A 108 0.03 11.22 -7.96
CA THR A 108 1.43 11.63 -7.91
C THR A 108 1.72 12.86 -8.77
N CYS A 109 0.84 13.18 -9.74
CA CYS A 109 0.94 14.39 -10.55
C CYS A 109 0.00 15.50 -10.07
N TYR A 110 0.58 16.67 -9.80
CA TYR A 110 -0.12 17.87 -9.32
C TYR A 110 0.13 19.09 -10.23
N ASP A 111 0.48 18.85 -11.50
CA ASP A 111 0.67 19.93 -12.46
C ASP A 111 -0.65 20.71 -12.64
N PRO A 112 -0.67 22.03 -12.38
CA PRO A 112 -1.88 22.84 -12.54
C PRO A 112 -2.48 22.78 -13.95
N SER A 113 -1.68 22.51 -15.00
CA SER A 113 -2.22 22.40 -16.37
C SER A 113 -3.01 21.11 -16.61
N LEU A 114 -2.89 20.12 -15.73
CA LEU A 114 -3.57 18.84 -15.80
C LEU A 114 -4.70 18.71 -14.76
N ALA A 115 -5.03 19.80 -14.05
CA ALA A 115 -6.08 19.80 -13.04
C ALA A 115 -7.45 19.41 -13.61
N ASP A 116 -7.84 19.97 -14.75
CA ASP A 116 -9.10 19.64 -15.42
C ASP A 116 -9.16 18.16 -15.85
N ALA A 117 -8.02 17.59 -16.27
CA ALA A 117 -7.92 16.18 -16.62
C ALA A 117 -8.08 15.28 -15.38
N TYR A 118 -7.49 15.68 -14.25
CA TYR A 118 -7.67 14.98 -12.98
C TYR A 118 -9.13 15.01 -12.52
N ASP A 119 -9.77 16.18 -12.58
CA ASP A 119 -11.17 16.34 -12.17
C ASP A 119 -12.10 15.48 -13.05
N ALA A 120 -11.88 15.50 -14.37
CA ALA A 120 -12.62 14.64 -15.30
C ALA A 120 -12.42 13.15 -14.97
N LEU A 121 -11.19 12.73 -14.68
CA LEU A 121 -10.88 11.35 -14.31
C LEU A 121 -11.55 10.94 -12.99
N ALA A 122 -11.48 11.82 -11.97
CA ALA A 122 -12.06 11.59 -10.66
C ALA A 122 -13.60 11.50 -10.70
N GLU A 123 -14.26 12.26 -11.57
CA GLU A 123 -15.72 12.19 -11.76
C GLU A 123 -16.21 10.80 -12.22
N HIS A 124 -15.41 10.07 -13.01
CA HIS A 124 -15.78 8.74 -13.51
C HIS A 124 -15.60 7.65 -12.44
N VAL A 125 -14.75 7.90 -11.44
CA VAL A 125 -14.31 6.89 -10.48
C VAL A 125 -15.00 7.02 -9.11
N ILE A 126 -15.62 8.16 -8.83
CA ILE A 126 -16.37 8.41 -7.60
C ILE A 126 -17.86 8.23 -7.91
N PRO A 127 -18.52 7.12 -7.53
CA PRO A 127 -19.93 6.94 -7.84
C PRO A 127 -20.79 7.86 -6.96
N VAL A 128 -21.79 8.49 -7.57
CA VAL A 128 -22.76 9.38 -6.90
C VAL A 128 -23.79 8.59 -6.07
N SER A 129 -23.81 7.25 -6.09
CA SER A 129 -24.89 6.51 -5.41
C SER A 129 -24.65 5.07 -4.92
N GLU A 130 -23.57 4.37 -5.25
CA GLU A 130 -23.28 3.01 -4.70
C GLU A 130 -21.77 2.80 -4.58
N PRO A 131 -21.26 2.17 -3.51
CA PRO A 131 -19.86 2.29 -3.21
C PRO A 131 -19.07 1.16 -3.88
N VAL A 132 -18.59 1.41 -5.09
CA VAL A 132 -17.60 0.50 -5.71
C VAL A 132 -16.17 0.84 -5.24
N ILE A 133 -16.01 2.04 -4.68
CA ILE A 133 -14.89 2.41 -3.81
C ILE A 133 -15.54 3.08 -2.59
N GLU A 134 -15.90 2.30 -1.56
CA GLU A 134 -16.22 2.92 -0.26
C GLU A 134 -14.98 3.74 0.10
N ARG A 135 -15.09 5.07 0.10
CA ARG A 135 -14.10 5.93 0.73
C ARG A 135 -14.35 5.82 2.24
N PRO A 136 -13.53 5.11 3.03
CA PRO A 136 -13.12 5.70 4.28
C PRO A 136 -12.09 6.75 3.88
N ASP A 137 -12.54 7.93 3.43
CA ASP A 137 -11.62 9.04 3.18
C ASP A 137 -10.59 8.77 2.03
N GLY A 138 -10.89 7.84 1.11
CA GLY A 138 -9.96 6.88 0.48
C GLY A 138 -9.13 7.24 -0.77
N ALA A 139 -8.78 8.51 -1.02
CA ALA A 139 -7.77 8.85 -2.04
C ALA A 139 -6.51 9.45 -1.39
N PHE A 140 -5.34 8.96 -1.81
CA PHE A 140 -4.04 9.50 -1.41
C PHE A 140 -3.68 10.66 -2.36
N ASP A 141 -4.18 11.84 -2.02
CA ASP A 141 -4.13 13.08 -2.80
C ASP A 141 -3.57 14.24 -1.96
N ASP A 142 -2.27 14.20 -1.69
CA ASP A 142 -1.51 15.24 -0.99
C ASP A 142 -0.19 15.49 -1.71
N SER A 143 -0.08 16.64 -2.39
CA SER A 143 1.13 17.05 -3.11
C SER A 143 2.38 17.10 -2.24
N ALA A 144 2.25 17.42 -0.95
CA ALA A 144 3.40 17.50 -0.05
C ALA A 144 3.97 16.12 0.29
N LEU A 145 3.18 15.05 0.12
CA LEU A 145 3.54 13.69 0.46
C LEU A 145 3.83 12.83 -0.77
N TYR A 146 3.02 12.96 -1.82
CA TYR A 146 2.98 11.99 -2.93
C TYR A 146 3.43 12.55 -4.28
N GLN A 147 3.76 13.85 -4.38
CA GLN A 147 4.27 14.39 -5.62
C GLN A 147 5.56 13.67 -6.04
N ALA A 148 5.58 13.18 -7.29
CA ALA A 148 6.68 12.44 -7.88
C ALA A 148 6.88 12.81 -9.35
N ASP A 149 8.10 12.60 -9.83
CA ASP A 149 8.47 12.89 -11.23
C ASP A 149 8.02 11.77 -12.18
N ASP A 150 7.96 10.54 -11.69
CA ASP A 150 7.55 9.34 -12.42
C ASP A 150 6.78 8.34 -11.52
N GLU A 151 6.26 7.28 -12.15
CA GLU A 151 5.50 6.22 -11.49
C GLU A 151 6.27 5.44 -10.42
N GLU A 152 7.55 5.16 -10.66
CA GLU A 152 8.40 4.36 -9.79
C GLU A 152 8.70 5.13 -8.49
N ASP A 153 9.08 6.40 -8.61
CA ASP A 153 9.30 7.30 -7.48
C ASP A 153 7.99 7.50 -6.68
N GLY A 154 6.87 7.67 -7.38
CA GLY A 154 5.56 7.87 -6.76
C GLY A 154 5.11 6.68 -5.91
N LEU A 155 5.15 5.48 -6.50
CA LEU A 155 4.78 4.26 -5.78
C LEU A 155 5.77 3.96 -4.65
N SER A 156 7.07 4.13 -4.89
CA SER A 156 8.11 3.93 -3.87
C SER A 156 7.91 4.85 -2.68
N LYS A 157 7.70 6.16 -2.90
CA LYS A 157 7.43 7.14 -1.83
C LYS A 157 6.21 6.75 -1.00
N PHE A 158 5.13 6.33 -1.66
CA PHE A 158 3.93 5.87 -0.99
C PHE A 158 4.22 4.64 -0.11
N LEU A 159 4.88 3.62 -0.67
CA LEU A 159 5.19 2.38 0.05
C LEU A 159 6.17 2.56 1.22
N LEU A 160 7.08 3.53 1.16
CA LEU A 160 7.93 3.87 2.31
C LEU A 160 7.13 4.46 3.48
N ARG A 161 5.94 5.00 3.20
CA ARG A 161 5.02 5.50 4.22
C ARG A 161 4.09 4.40 4.72
N VAL A 162 3.75 3.42 3.90
CA VAL A 162 2.88 2.29 4.27
C VAL A 162 3.52 0.92 3.98
N PRO A 163 4.66 0.58 4.61
CA PRO A 163 5.49 -0.58 4.22
C PRO A 163 4.83 -1.95 4.49
N GLU A 164 3.78 -2.00 5.30
CA GLU A 164 3.02 -3.24 5.57
C GLU A 164 1.73 -3.35 4.74
N LEU A 165 1.50 -2.44 3.79
CA LEU A 165 0.25 -2.39 3.01
C LEU A 165 -0.05 -3.69 2.26
N PHE A 166 0.98 -4.30 1.68
CA PHE A 166 0.91 -5.56 0.94
C PHE A 166 1.48 -6.74 1.76
N ASP A 167 1.62 -6.56 3.07
CA ASP A 167 1.98 -7.60 4.02
C ASP A 167 0.74 -8.40 4.44
N LEU A 168 0.01 -8.90 3.44
CA LEU A 168 -1.30 -9.53 3.61
C LEU A 168 -1.21 -11.05 3.84
N SER A 169 -0.01 -11.59 4.06
CA SER A 169 0.17 -13.03 4.28
C SER A 169 -0.61 -13.47 5.52
N ARG A 170 -1.79 -14.07 5.26
CA ARG A 170 -2.84 -14.47 6.22
C ARG A 170 -2.45 -15.69 7.08
N CYS A 171 -1.17 -16.01 7.11
CA CYS A 171 -0.65 -17.16 7.83
C CYS A 171 -0.75 -16.87 9.33
N ARG A 172 -1.64 -17.59 10.03
CA ARG A 172 -1.81 -17.47 11.49
C ARG A 172 -0.72 -18.21 12.25
N THR A 173 0.09 -18.99 11.55
CA THR A 173 1.15 -19.82 12.13
C THR A 173 2.38 -19.79 11.25
N GLU A 174 3.54 -19.92 11.88
CA GLU A 174 4.83 -20.06 11.19
C GLU A 174 4.83 -21.20 10.16
N LYS A 175 4.13 -22.31 10.45
CA LYS A 175 3.99 -23.44 9.52
C LYS A 175 3.26 -23.06 8.24
N GLN A 176 2.26 -22.19 8.32
CA GLN A 176 1.55 -21.70 7.13
C GLN A 176 2.45 -20.78 6.32
N PHE A 177 3.24 -19.91 6.98
CA PHE A 177 4.23 -19.06 6.29
C PHE A 177 5.26 -19.90 5.55
N VAL A 178 5.85 -20.91 6.21
CA VAL A 178 6.83 -21.82 5.58
C VAL A 178 6.22 -22.53 4.38
N GLU A 179 4.97 -22.99 4.48
CA GLU A 179 4.31 -23.66 3.36
C GLU A 179 3.96 -22.68 2.22
N GLN A 180 3.54 -21.45 2.53
CA GLN A 180 3.27 -20.42 1.53
C GLN A 180 4.55 -20.00 0.80
N GLU A 181 5.65 -19.75 1.51
CA GLU A 181 6.95 -19.46 0.89
C GLU A 181 7.44 -20.63 0.04
N ARG A 182 7.24 -21.87 0.50
CA ARG A 182 7.56 -23.07 -0.29
C ARG A 182 6.74 -23.10 -1.57
N GLN A 183 5.44 -22.83 -1.50
CA GLN A 183 4.56 -22.80 -2.68
C GLN A 183 4.94 -21.68 -3.64
N ALA A 184 5.20 -20.47 -3.15
CA ALA A 184 5.68 -19.34 -3.95
C ALA A 184 7.02 -19.65 -4.64
N SER A 185 7.92 -20.36 -3.96
CA SER A 185 9.20 -20.80 -4.54
C SER A 185 9.06 -21.93 -5.57
N HIS A 186 7.92 -22.63 -5.62
CA HIS A 186 7.64 -23.72 -6.58
C HIS A 186 6.67 -23.30 -7.70
N ALA A 187 5.96 -22.19 -7.54
CA ALA A 187 5.26 -21.54 -8.64
C ALA A 187 6.31 -21.12 -9.67
N GLY A 188 6.14 -21.53 -10.93
CA GLY A 188 7.07 -21.14 -11.98
C GLY A 188 7.01 -19.62 -12.23
N ASP A 189 7.95 -19.10 -13.03
CA ASP A 189 8.02 -17.68 -13.46
C ASP A 189 6.72 -17.14 -14.10
N GLU A 190 5.72 -18.00 -14.37
CA GLU A 190 4.44 -17.64 -14.99
C GLU A 190 3.36 -17.18 -13.99
N ASP A 191 3.53 -17.39 -12.68
CA ASP A 191 2.61 -16.91 -11.65
C ASP A 191 3.13 -15.59 -11.04
N LEU A 192 2.56 -14.46 -11.46
CA LEU A 192 2.84 -13.16 -10.83
C LEU A 192 2.42 -13.22 -9.35
N ASN A 193 3.39 -13.11 -8.44
CA ASN A 193 3.16 -13.12 -6.98
C ASN A 193 2.55 -11.79 -6.51
N VAL A 194 1.31 -11.51 -6.91
CA VAL A 194 0.60 -10.26 -6.63
C VAL A 194 -0.16 -10.36 -5.31
N GLU A 195 0.05 -9.39 -4.42
CA GLU A 195 -0.71 -9.26 -3.15
C GLU A 195 -1.81 -8.20 -3.24
N GLY A 196 -1.68 -7.24 -4.16
CA GLY A 196 -2.71 -6.25 -4.42
C GLY A 196 -2.34 -5.30 -5.55
N PHE A 197 -3.11 -4.23 -5.69
CA PHE A 197 -2.86 -3.22 -6.72
C PHE A 197 -3.15 -1.80 -6.23
N VAL A 198 -2.57 -0.83 -6.95
CA VAL A 198 -2.77 0.61 -6.78
C VAL A 198 -3.23 1.20 -8.11
N TYR A 199 -4.30 1.98 -8.08
CA TYR A 199 -4.64 2.91 -9.15
C TYR A 199 -3.77 4.15 -9.03
N LEU A 200 -2.83 4.28 -9.95
CA LEU A 200 -1.88 5.38 -10.02
C LEU A 200 -2.34 6.43 -11.02
N VAL A 201 -2.42 7.67 -10.54
CA VAL A 201 -2.69 8.87 -11.34
C VAL A 201 -1.42 9.71 -11.40
N ASP A 202 -0.57 9.36 -12.34
CA ASP A 202 0.66 10.07 -12.66
C ASP A 202 0.45 11.04 -13.84
N ARG A 203 1.55 11.65 -14.31
CA ARG A 203 1.48 12.62 -15.40
C ARG A 203 0.94 11.99 -16.68
N GLN A 204 1.45 10.82 -17.03
CA GLN A 204 1.07 10.12 -18.26
C GLN A 204 -0.41 9.71 -18.23
N ALA A 205 -0.88 9.18 -17.10
CA ALA A 205 -2.29 8.83 -16.89
C ALA A 205 -3.21 10.04 -17.15
N LEU A 206 -2.84 11.22 -16.65
CA LEU A 206 -3.60 12.45 -16.86
C LEU A 206 -3.54 12.97 -18.31
N GLU A 207 -2.37 12.91 -18.95
CA GLU A 207 -2.20 13.35 -20.35
C GLU A 207 -2.98 12.45 -21.33
N GLU A 208 -3.08 11.15 -21.01
CA GLU A 208 -3.75 10.15 -21.85
C GLU A 208 -5.23 9.93 -21.46
N GLY A 209 -5.69 10.43 -20.31
CA GLY A 209 -7.06 10.23 -19.82
C GLY A 209 -7.35 8.80 -19.36
N VAL A 210 -6.35 8.10 -18.84
CA VAL A 210 -6.43 6.70 -18.39
C VAL A 210 -6.01 6.57 -16.92
N LEU A 211 -6.23 5.40 -16.32
CA LEU A 211 -5.65 5.02 -15.03
C LEU A 211 -4.56 3.98 -15.22
N LYS A 212 -3.44 4.13 -14.51
CA LYS A 212 -2.45 3.06 -14.39
C LYS A 212 -2.85 2.14 -13.24
N VAL A 213 -2.87 0.83 -13.49
CA VAL A 213 -3.07 -0.20 -12.47
C VAL A 213 -1.71 -0.83 -12.21
N CYS A 214 -1.14 -0.55 -11.05
CA CYS A 214 0.14 -1.11 -10.61
C CYS A 214 -0.12 -2.34 -9.74
N TRP A 215 0.32 -3.52 -10.18
CA TRP A 215 0.19 -4.77 -9.46
C TRP A 215 1.44 -4.99 -8.62
N VAL A 216 1.24 -5.13 -7.32
CA VAL A 216 2.32 -5.07 -6.32
C VAL A 216 2.41 -6.40 -5.58
N ASP A 217 3.63 -6.90 -5.42
CA ASP A 217 3.92 -8.09 -4.63
C ASP A 217 4.02 -7.80 -3.12
N THR A 218 4.32 -8.84 -2.33
CA THR A 218 4.49 -8.71 -0.88
C THR A 218 5.69 -7.85 -0.47
N HIS A 219 6.61 -7.57 -1.37
CA HIS A 219 7.81 -6.75 -1.15
C HIS A 219 7.62 -5.29 -1.55
N GLY A 220 6.42 -4.92 -2.03
CA GLY A 220 6.17 -3.58 -2.53
C GLY A 220 6.74 -3.35 -3.93
N VAL A 221 7.12 -4.41 -4.65
CA VAL A 221 7.60 -4.31 -6.02
C VAL A 221 6.42 -4.35 -6.98
N CYS A 222 6.35 -3.36 -7.86
CA CYS A 222 5.40 -3.40 -8.98
C CYS A 222 5.87 -4.43 -9.99
N VAL A 223 5.25 -5.62 -9.98
CA VAL A 223 5.59 -6.75 -10.86
C VAL A 223 4.95 -6.62 -12.24
N TRP A 224 3.86 -5.86 -12.33
CA TRP A 224 3.14 -5.61 -13.57
C TRP A 224 2.43 -4.27 -13.52
N TRP A 225 2.24 -3.62 -14.66
CA TRP A 225 1.26 -2.54 -14.76
C TRP A 225 0.55 -2.55 -16.11
N ASN A 226 -0.64 -1.95 -16.13
CA ASN A 226 -1.42 -1.72 -17.34
C ASN A 226 -2.20 -0.42 -17.24
N LYS A 227 -2.66 0.10 -18.38
CA LYS A 227 -3.61 1.22 -18.43
C LYS A 227 -5.03 0.70 -18.54
N ILE A 228 -5.98 1.40 -17.94
CA ILE A 228 -7.42 1.18 -18.11
C ILE A 228 -8.12 2.49 -18.40
N GLU A 229 -9.13 2.44 -19.27
CA GLU A 229 -10.07 3.53 -19.40
C GLU A 229 -10.96 3.60 -18.14
N PRO A 230 -11.44 4.80 -17.74
CA PRO A 230 -12.24 4.96 -16.53
C PRO A 230 -13.50 4.08 -16.50
N GLU A 231 -14.12 3.86 -17.66
CA GLU A 231 -15.30 3.00 -17.84
C GLU A 231 -15.01 1.52 -17.51
N GLY A 232 -13.76 1.07 -17.69
CA GLY A 232 -13.34 -0.31 -17.42
C GLY A 232 -13.07 -0.60 -15.94
N LEU A 233 -13.11 0.41 -15.07
CA LEU A 233 -12.76 0.27 -13.65
C LEU A 233 -13.73 -0.65 -12.89
N LEU A 234 -15.03 -0.53 -13.17
CA LEU A 234 -16.07 -1.34 -12.54
C LEU A 234 -15.92 -2.82 -12.89
N ASP A 235 -15.62 -3.12 -14.15
CA ASP A 235 -15.41 -4.49 -14.62
C ASP A 235 -14.16 -5.10 -14.00
N LEU A 236 -13.06 -4.33 -13.92
CA LEU A 236 -11.82 -4.76 -13.27
C LEU A 236 -12.04 -5.07 -11.79
N THR A 237 -12.68 -4.14 -11.06
CA THR A 237 -12.94 -4.27 -9.62
C THR A 237 -13.86 -5.46 -9.35
N GLY A 238 -14.93 -5.60 -10.13
CA GLY A 238 -15.88 -6.72 -10.01
C GLY A 238 -15.22 -8.08 -10.25
N LYS A 239 -14.31 -8.19 -11.24
CA LYS A 239 -13.57 -9.43 -11.48
C LYS A 239 -12.58 -9.76 -10.36
N TRP A 240 -11.91 -8.74 -9.81
CA TRP A 240 -11.00 -8.91 -8.69
C TRP A 240 -11.73 -9.43 -7.45
N GLU A 241 -12.87 -8.85 -7.12
CA GLU A 241 -13.71 -9.29 -5.98
C GLU A 241 -14.33 -10.66 -6.20
N ALA A 242 -14.63 -11.03 -7.46
CA ALA A 242 -15.19 -12.32 -7.82
C ALA A 242 -14.19 -13.49 -7.72
N THR A 243 -12.97 -13.27 -7.21
CA THR A 243 -11.89 -14.28 -7.13
C THR A 243 -11.56 -14.91 -8.49
N CYS A 244 -11.73 -14.15 -9.58
CA CYS A 244 -11.29 -14.56 -10.90
C CYS A 244 -9.77 -14.78 -10.91
N SER A 245 -9.29 -15.62 -11.82
CA SER A 245 -7.85 -15.82 -12.02
C SER A 245 -7.18 -14.50 -12.42
N MET A 246 -5.90 -14.33 -12.09
CA MET A 246 -5.15 -13.14 -12.49
C MET A 246 -5.21 -12.91 -14.01
N ALA A 247 -5.18 -13.98 -14.80
CA ALA A 247 -5.35 -13.89 -16.25
C ALA A 247 -6.70 -13.29 -16.66
N GLU A 248 -7.79 -13.66 -15.98
CA GLU A 248 -9.13 -13.10 -16.23
C GLU A 248 -9.26 -11.65 -15.76
N VAL A 249 -8.60 -11.28 -14.65
CA VAL A 249 -8.59 -9.90 -14.17
C VAL A 249 -7.76 -9.02 -15.12
N VAL A 250 -6.56 -9.46 -15.51
CA VAL A 250 -5.68 -8.73 -16.43
C VAL A 250 -6.28 -8.61 -17.84
N SER A 251 -7.15 -9.54 -18.26
CA SER A 251 -7.87 -9.40 -19.54
C SER A 251 -8.84 -8.20 -19.61
N CYS A 252 -9.30 -7.67 -18.46
CA CYS A 252 -10.04 -6.39 -18.45
C CYS A 252 -9.13 -5.18 -18.69
N ALA A 253 -7.83 -5.41 -18.63
CA ALA A 253 -6.79 -4.43 -18.52
C ALA A 253 -5.85 -4.51 -19.74
N GLU A 254 -6.31 -5.11 -20.86
CA GLU A 254 -5.55 -5.27 -22.11
C GLU A 254 -5.22 -3.91 -22.75
N SER A 255 -4.20 -3.26 -22.20
CA SER A 255 -3.52 -2.13 -22.83
C SER A 255 -2.39 -2.66 -23.72
N GLU A 256 -2.15 -1.98 -24.86
CA GLU A 256 -1.08 -2.32 -25.81
C GLU A 256 0.33 -2.16 -25.21
N GLU A 257 0.46 -1.45 -24.09
CA GLU A 257 1.71 -1.19 -23.37
C GLU A 257 1.76 -2.02 -22.07
N LYS A 258 2.80 -2.84 -21.96
CA LYS A 258 3.05 -3.71 -20.81
C LYS A 258 4.45 -3.39 -20.31
N GLY A 259 4.57 -2.80 -19.13
CA GLY A 259 5.86 -2.66 -18.46
C GLY A 259 6.11 -3.82 -17.51
N ALA A 260 7.36 -4.27 -17.44
CA ALA A 260 7.78 -5.29 -16.50
C ALA A 260 8.66 -4.66 -15.40
N MET A 261 8.44 -5.13 -14.16
CA MET A 261 9.33 -5.01 -12.98
C MET A 261 9.95 -3.62 -12.75
N LEU A 262 9.34 -2.84 -11.85
CA LEU A 262 9.87 -1.53 -11.45
C LEU A 262 10.94 -1.59 -10.34
N TRP A 263 11.51 -2.77 -9.99
CA TRP A 263 12.65 -2.83 -9.05
C TRP A 263 13.43 -4.17 -9.10
N PRO A 264 14.79 -4.18 -8.99
CA PRO A 264 15.63 -5.38 -8.84
C PRO A 264 15.91 -5.81 -7.39
#